data_AF-A0A1A6DUC3-F1
#
_entry.id   AF-A0A1A6DUC3-F1
#
_cell.length_a   1.000
_cell.length_b   1.000
_cell.length_c   1.000
_cell.angle_alpha   90.00
_cell.angle_beta   90.00
_cell.angle_gamma   90.00
#
_symmetry.space_group_name_H-M   'P 1'
#
loop_
_entity.id
_entity.type
_entity.pdbx_description
1 polymer ?
#
loop_
_entity_poly.entity_id
_entity_poly.type
_entity_poly.pdbx_seq_one_letter_code
_entity_poly.pdbx_strand_id
1 'polypeptide(L)'
;MGPVAVLDPPADCALMREEIFGPLPPIVPYDGGVESAMAAVNDCMLHQPQHGLPFGGIGPSGMGAYHGRHGFDRFSHLKGVYLQHPLVGAVFDRWVRPPYGAFSARLLRWMLRR
;
A
#
# COMPACT_ATOMS: atom_id res chain seq x y z
N MET A 1 -11.89 -7.47 -36.12
CA MET A 1 -10.92 -6.42 -36.47
C MET A 1 -9.53 -6.95 -36.17
N GLY A 2 -8.54 -6.75 -37.05
CA GLY A 2 -7.16 -7.14 -36.78
C GLY A 2 -6.42 -6.09 -35.94
N PRO A 3 -5.19 -6.38 -35.45
CA PRO A 3 -4.35 -5.40 -34.77
C PRO A 3 -3.97 -4.23 -35.68
N VAL A 4 -4.11 -2.99 -35.19
CA VAL A 4 -3.75 -1.77 -35.94
C VAL A 4 -3.05 -0.78 -35.01
N ALA A 5 -1.81 -0.42 -35.33
CA ALA A 5 -1.07 0.61 -34.59
C ALA A 5 -1.49 2.02 -35.04
N VAL A 6 -1.61 2.95 -34.09
CA VAL A 6 -1.94 4.36 -34.35
C VAL A 6 -0.75 5.23 -33.95
N LEU A 7 -0.17 5.93 -34.92
CA LEU A 7 1.02 6.76 -34.71
C LEU A 7 0.61 8.19 -34.38
N ASP A 8 1.16 8.73 -33.28
CA ASP A 8 1.00 10.12 -32.85
C ASP A 8 -0.46 10.66 -32.92
N PRO A 9 -1.44 9.94 -32.32
CA PRO A 9 -2.82 10.40 -32.33
C PRO A 9 -3.00 11.70 -31.51
N PRO A 10 -3.94 12.59 -31.90
CA PRO A 10 -4.27 13.76 -31.10
C PRO A 10 -4.66 13.39 -29.67
N ALA A 11 -4.08 14.07 -28.68
CA ALA A 11 -4.28 13.76 -27.26
C ALA A 11 -5.74 13.90 -26.79
N ASP A 12 -6.56 14.66 -27.50
CA ASP A 12 -7.96 14.92 -27.18
C ASP A 12 -8.94 13.97 -27.87
N CYS A 13 -8.48 13.05 -28.73
CA CYS A 13 -9.35 12.08 -29.38
C CYS A 13 -9.83 10.97 -28.42
N ALA A 14 -10.95 10.31 -28.76
CA ALA A 14 -11.55 9.26 -27.92
C ALA A 14 -10.57 8.12 -27.59
N LEU A 15 -9.72 7.73 -28.55
CA LEU A 15 -8.70 6.69 -28.37
C LEU A 15 -7.75 6.99 -27.20
N MET A 16 -7.46 8.26 -26.93
CA MET A 16 -6.52 8.71 -25.90
C MET A 16 -7.21 9.12 -24.59
N ARG A 17 -8.55 9.14 -24.55
CA ARG A 17 -9.33 9.60 -23.38
C ARG A 17 -9.94 8.47 -22.55
N GLU A 18 -10.12 7.30 -23.15
CA GLU A 18 -10.75 6.15 -22.52
C GLU A 18 -9.83 4.93 -22.60
N GLU A 19 -10.08 3.94 -21.75
CA GLU A 19 -9.35 2.69 -21.82
C GLU A 19 -9.74 1.92 -23.08
N ILE A 20 -8.75 1.58 -23.91
CA ILE A 20 -8.98 1.06 -25.26
C ILE A 20 -9.66 -0.32 -25.25
N PHE A 21 -9.28 -1.22 -24.33
CA PHE A 21 -9.76 -2.62 -24.24
C PHE A 21 -9.87 -3.35 -25.60
N GLY A 22 -8.96 -3.06 -26.52
CA GLY A 22 -9.03 -3.51 -27.91
C GLY A 22 -7.66 -3.47 -28.60
N PRO A 23 -7.58 -3.99 -29.83
CA PRO A 23 -6.30 -4.24 -30.50
C PRO A 23 -5.75 -3.00 -31.22
N LEU A 24 -5.83 -1.83 -30.60
CA LEU A 24 -5.46 -0.52 -31.16
C LEU A 24 -4.36 0.18 -30.35
N PRO A 25 -3.09 -0.29 -30.38
CA PRO A 25 -2.02 0.32 -29.60
C PRO A 25 -1.60 1.70 -30.15
N PRO A 26 -1.72 2.80 -29.39
CA PRO A 26 -1.16 4.08 -29.77
C PRO A 26 0.35 4.11 -29.51
N ILE A 27 1.11 4.78 -30.38
CA ILE A 27 2.53 5.05 -30.22
C ILE A 27 2.72 6.56 -30.11
N VAL A 28 3.15 7.01 -28.93
CA VAL A 28 3.32 8.42 -28.58
C VAL A 28 4.77 8.63 -28.09
N PRO A 29 5.50 9.62 -28.62
CA PRO A 29 6.83 9.96 -28.10
C PRO A 29 6.73 10.51 -26.66
N TYR A 30 7.71 10.18 -25.82
CA TYR A 30 7.78 10.65 -24.43
C TYR A 30 9.22 10.94 -24.03
N ASP A 31 9.41 11.83 -23.07
CA ASP A 31 10.72 12.23 -22.52
C ASP A 31 10.75 12.27 -20.97
N GLY A 32 9.68 11.79 -20.31
CA GLY A 32 9.50 11.81 -18.85
C GLY A 32 9.49 10.43 -18.18
N GLY A 33 9.40 10.45 -16.84
CA GLY A 33 9.20 9.26 -16.01
C GLY A 33 7.72 8.90 -15.82
N VAL A 34 7.45 7.70 -15.30
CA VAL A 34 6.10 7.19 -15.06
C VAL A 34 5.96 6.64 -13.65
N GLU A 35 4.77 6.78 -13.08
CA GLU A 35 4.37 6.09 -11.85
C GLU A 35 3.32 5.04 -12.19
N SER A 36 3.53 3.81 -11.73
CA SER A 36 2.59 2.71 -11.92
C SER A 36 2.57 1.82 -10.67
N ALA A 37 1.48 1.07 -10.50
CA ALA A 37 1.38 0.10 -9.41
C ALA A 37 2.33 -1.09 -9.59
N MET A 38 2.55 -1.48 -10.84
CA MET A 38 3.43 -2.58 -11.22
C MET A 38 4.12 -2.29 -12.54
N ALA A 39 5.26 -2.93 -12.75
CA ALA A 39 6.00 -2.88 -13.99
C ALA A 39 6.67 -4.23 -14.26
N ALA A 40 6.81 -4.56 -15.55
CA ALA A 40 7.72 -5.59 -16.02
C ALA A 40 8.74 -4.91 -16.95
N VAL A 41 10.00 -5.34 -16.86
CA VAL A 41 11.08 -4.86 -17.73
C VAL A 41 11.30 -5.91 -18.80
N ASN A 42 11.29 -5.49 -20.07
CA ASN A 42 11.44 -6.32 -21.27
C ASN A 42 10.33 -7.36 -21.51
N ASP A 43 9.19 -7.26 -20.83
CA ASP A 43 8.05 -8.17 -20.99
C ASP A 43 6.73 -7.46 -20.66
N CYS A 44 5.59 -8.06 -21.03
CA CYS A 44 4.26 -7.62 -20.63
C CYS A 44 3.47 -8.78 -20.00
N MET A 45 2.55 -8.47 -19.10
CA MET A 45 1.65 -9.42 -18.41
C MET A 45 2.30 -10.46 -17.48
N LEU A 46 3.55 -10.91 -17.70
CA LEU A 46 4.14 -12.03 -16.94
C LEU A 46 4.42 -11.73 -15.45
N HIS A 47 4.35 -10.47 -15.01
CA HIS A 47 4.36 -10.15 -13.58
C HIS A 47 3.06 -10.60 -12.87
N GLN A 48 1.96 -10.81 -13.61
CA GLN A 48 0.65 -11.17 -13.06
C GLN A 48 0.62 -12.58 -12.44
N PRO A 49 1.08 -13.67 -13.11
CA PRO A 49 1.06 -15.00 -12.50
C PRO A 49 2.05 -15.20 -11.34
N GLN A 50 2.95 -14.24 -11.08
CA GLN A 50 3.98 -14.39 -10.07
C GLN A 50 3.38 -14.27 -8.65
N HIS A 51 3.06 -15.41 -8.03
CA HIS A 51 2.40 -15.48 -6.72
C HIS A 51 3.10 -14.73 -5.57
N GLY A 52 4.41 -14.53 -5.66
CA GLY A 52 5.20 -13.80 -4.68
C GLY A 52 5.15 -12.27 -4.82
N LEU A 53 4.55 -11.75 -5.90
CA LEU A 53 4.39 -10.32 -6.12
C LEU A 53 2.98 -9.85 -5.72
N PRO A 54 2.85 -8.68 -5.06
CA PRO A 54 1.55 -8.09 -4.80
C PRO A 54 0.91 -7.61 -6.10
N PHE A 55 -0.29 -8.08 -6.43
CA PHE A 55 -1.07 -7.61 -7.58
C PHE A 55 -2.16 -6.65 -7.13
N GLY A 56 -2.14 -5.43 -7.67
CA GLY A 56 -3.09 -4.37 -7.33
C GLY A 56 -2.86 -3.06 -8.08
N GLY A 57 -3.70 -2.07 -7.78
CA GLY A 57 -3.64 -0.73 -8.38
C GLY A 57 -3.24 0.36 -7.36
N ILE A 58 -2.92 1.53 -7.89
CA ILE A 58 -2.67 2.78 -7.16
C ILE A 58 -3.48 3.91 -7.82
N GLY A 59 -4.12 4.76 -7.03
CA GLY A 59 -4.89 5.91 -7.53
C GLY A 59 -6.13 5.47 -8.31
N PRO A 60 -6.42 6.05 -9.49
CA PRO A 60 -7.58 5.68 -10.31
C PRO A 60 -7.60 4.18 -10.72
N SER A 61 -6.44 3.50 -10.74
CA SER A 61 -6.35 2.07 -11.08
C SER A 61 -6.75 1.12 -9.95
N GLY A 62 -6.93 1.60 -8.71
CA GLY A 62 -7.38 0.80 -7.57
C GLY A 62 -6.59 1.06 -6.27
N MET A 63 -6.85 0.25 -5.24
CA MET A 63 -6.16 0.37 -3.94
C MET A 63 -5.69 -0.97 -3.34
N GLY A 64 -4.41 -0.97 -2.96
CA GLY A 64 -3.62 -2.07 -2.40
C GLY A 64 -3.68 -3.38 -3.20
N ALA A 65 -3.19 -4.48 -2.64
CA ALA A 65 -2.89 -5.67 -3.42
C ALA A 65 -3.33 -7.02 -2.81
N TYR A 66 -3.40 -8.04 -3.65
CA TYR A 66 -3.55 -9.45 -3.28
C TYR A 66 -2.41 -10.30 -3.92
N HIS A 67 -2.65 -11.60 -4.08
CA HIS A 67 -1.71 -12.71 -4.38
C HIS A 67 -0.96 -13.25 -3.16
N GLY A 68 -0.81 -14.58 -3.15
CA GLY A 68 -0.08 -15.32 -2.13
C GLY A 68 -0.39 -14.84 -0.71
N ARG A 69 0.66 -14.45 0.00
CA ARG A 69 0.57 -13.93 1.36
C ARG A 69 -0.14 -12.58 1.45
N HIS A 70 0.01 -11.70 0.46
CA HIS A 70 -0.69 -10.41 0.41
C HIS A 70 -2.20 -10.58 0.34
N GLY A 71 -2.67 -11.61 -0.39
CA GLY A 71 -4.08 -11.99 -0.40
C GLY A 71 -4.57 -12.45 0.97
N PHE A 72 -3.81 -13.33 1.64
CA PHE A 72 -4.13 -13.77 3.01
C PHE A 72 -4.19 -12.60 3.99
N ASP A 73 -3.18 -11.73 4.00
CA ASP A 73 -3.13 -10.57 4.90
C ASP A 73 -4.28 -9.60 4.63
N ARG A 74 -4.65 -9.40 3.35
CA ARG A 74 -5.76 -8.53 2.95
C ARG A 74 -7.13 -9.00 3.45
N PHE A 75 -7.36 -10.31 3.50
CA PHE A 75 -8.60 -10.88 4.03
C PHE A 75 -8.50 -11.29 5.51
N SER A 76 -7.40 -10.92 6.17
CA SER A 76 -7.18 -11.17 7.59
C SER A 76 -7.31 -9.89 8.39
N HIS A 77 -7.82 -10.03 9.62
CA HIS A 77 -7.76 -8.96 10.60
C HIS A 77 -6.57 -9.18 11.53
N LEU A 78 -5.54 -8.33 11.42
CA LEU A 78 -4.36 -8.37 12.30
C LEU A 78 -4.74 -7.89 13.70
N LYS A 79 -5.02 -8.84 14.60
CA LYS A 79 -5.43 -8.57 15.98
C LYS A 79 -4.22 -8.21 16.85
N GLY A 80 -4.13 -6.96 17.28
CA GLY A 80 -3.18 -6.55 18.32
C GLY A 80 -3.55 -7.15 19.68
N VAL A 81 -2.63 -7.93 20.28
CA VAL A 81 -2.79 -8.50 21.62
C VAL A 81 -1.59 -8.10 22.47
N TYR A 82 -1.86 -7.42 23.58
CA TYR A 82 -0.85 -7.08 24.59
C TYR A 82 -1.04 -7.96 25.82
N LEU A 83 0.03 -8.65 26.22
CA LEU A 83 0.05 -9.48 27.42
C LEU A 83 1.02 -8.87 28.43
N GLN A 84 0.48 -8.33 29.51
CA GLN A 84 1.28 -7.78 30.60
C GLN A 84 1.62 -8.89 31.60
N HIS A 85 2.91 -9.08 31.87
CA HIS A 85 3.34 -10.02 32.91
C HIS A 85 2.80 -9.56 34.28
N PRO A 86 2.14 -10.43 35.08
CA PRO A 86 1.47 -10.02 36.31
C PRO A 86 2.36 -9.29 37.31
N LEU A 87 3.63 -9.72 37.47
CA LEU A 87 4.57 -9.04 38.37
C LEU A 87 4.95 -7.64 37.88
N VAL A 88 5.13 -7.48 36.56
CA VAL A 88 5.43 -6.17 35.97
C VAL A 88 4.19 -5.28 36.05
N GLY A 89 3.00 -5.86 35.83
CA GLY A 89 1.71 -5.22 36.05
C GLY A 89 1.56 -4.69 37.46
N ALA A 90 1.74 -5.52 38.48
CA ALA A 90 1.60 -5.12 39.88
C ALA A 90 2.58 -4.02 40.29
N VAL A 91 3.85 -4.12 39.86
CA VAL A 91 4.85 -3.09 40.13
C VAL A 91 4.50 -1.81 39.41
N PHE A 92 4.19 -1.86 38.11
CA PHE A 92 3.91 -0.69 37.27
C PHE A 92 2.59 -0.01 37.65
N ASP A 93 1.56 -0.78 38.00
CA ASP A 93 0.26 -0.32 38.46
C ASP A 93 0.37 0.55 39.71
N ARG A 94 1.30 0.23 40.61
CA ARG A 94 1.56 1.05 41.80
C ARG A 94 2.02 2.48 41.47
N TRP A 95 2.57 2.72 40.28
CA TRP A 95 3.03 4.05 39.85
C TRP A 95 2.07 4.70 38.85
N VAL A 96 1.33 3.93 38.06
CA VAL A 96 0.50 4.41 36.94
C VAL A 96 -1.00 4.38 37.24
N ARG A 97 -1.43 3.70 38.31
CA ARG A 97 -2.82 3.73 38.80
C ARG A 97 -2.92 4.53 40.12
N PRO A 98 -4.08 5.13 40.41
CA PRO A 98 -4.30 5.84 41.67
C PRO A 98 -4.11 4.93 42.90
N PRO A 99 -3.71 5.48 44.07
CA PRO A 99 -3.39 6.89 44.31
C PRO A 99 -1.97 7.27 43.83
N TYR A 100 -1.87 8.38 43.10
CA TYR A 100 -0.60 8.83 42.51
C TYR A 100 0.35 9.45 43.56
N GLY A 101 1.59 8.96 43.60
CA GLY A 101 2.62 9.47 44.51
C GLY A 101 3.50 10.58 43.91
N ALA A 102 4.31 11.21 44.75
CA ALA A 102 5.28 12.22 44.33
C ALA A 102 6.24 11.72 43.24
N PHE A 103 6.58 10.43 43.26
CA PHE A 103 7.39 9.82 42.21
C PHE A 103 6.65 9.77 40.86
N SER A 104 5.40 9.31 40.82
CA SER A 104 4.60 9.24 39.59
C SER A 104 4.48 10.61 38.94
N ALA A 105 4.23 11.65 39.73
CA ALA A 105 4.20 13.03 39.25
C ALA A 105 5.57 13.52 38.74
N ARG A 106 6.67 13.12 39.40
CA ARG A 106 8.03 13.46 38.97
C ARG A 106 8.41 12.74 37.68
N LEU A 107 8.06 11.47 37.54
CA LEU A 107 8.26 10.67 36.32
C LEU A 107 7.45 11.25 35.16
N LEU A 108 6.17 11.56 35.36
CA LEU A 108 5.33 12.19 34.34
C LEU A 108 5.91 13.53 33.88
N ARG A 109 6.33 14.38 34.83
CA ARG A 109 7.01 15.65 34.50
C ARG A 109 8.32 15.46 33.75
N TRP A 110 9.04 14.37 33.99
CA TRP A 110 10.25 14.03 33.26
C TRP A 110 9.94 13.52 31.85
N MET A 111 8.94 12.65 31.68
CA MET A 111 8.52 12.13 30.37
C MET A 111 7.93 13.22 29.46
N LEU A 112 7.24 14.20 30.04
CA LEU A 112 6.63 15.31 29.29
C LEU A 112 7.58 16.48 29.03
N ARG A 113 8.81 16.42 29.56
CA ARG A 113 9.86 17.38 29.19
C ARG A 113 10.37 17.00 27.81
N ARG A 114 10.01 17.82 26.82
CA ARG A 114 10.73 17.88 25.54
C ARG A 114 12.14 18.43 25.76
#